data_AF-A0A3B9W473-F1
#
_entry.id   AF-A0A3B9W473-F1
#
_cell.length_a   1.000
_cell.length_b   1.000
_cell.length_c   1.000
_cell.angle_alpha   90.00
_cell.angle_beta   90.00
_cell.angle_gamma   90.00
#
_symmetry.space_group_name_H-M   'P 1'
#
loop_
_entity.id
_entity.type
_entity.pdbx_description
1 polymer ?
#
loop_
_entity_poly.entity_id
_entity_poly.type
_entity_poly.pdbx_seq_one_letter_code
_entity_poly.pdbx_strand_id
1 'polypeptide(L)' 'MSGIIVVGVDGSGTAKKAAESARDLAAAVGASLHVVSAFDSDRTEIFGSGSDQWI' A
#
# COMPACT_ATOMS: atom_id res chain seq x y z
N MET A 1 -12.39 20.55 9.44
CA MET A 1 -12.09 19.56 8.39
C MET A 1 -11.41 18.40 9.08
N SER A 2 -12.09 17.26 9.21
CA SER A 2 -11.49 16.03 9.73
C SER A 2 -10.40 15.56 8.75
N GLY A 3 -9.32 14.99 9.27
CA GLY A 3 -8.17 14.56 8.47
C GLY A 3 -8.48 13.35 7.57
N ILE A 4 -7.43 12.78 6.98
CA ILE A 4 -7.50 11.54 6.19
C ILE A 4 -6.82 10.42 6.98
N ILE A 5 -7.46 9.26 7.04
CA ILE A 5 -6.86 8.01 7.53
C ILE A 5 -6.47 7.18 6.31
N VAL A 6 -5.21 6.75 6.26
CA VAL A 6 -4.69 5.89 5.18
C VAL A 6 -4.37 4.53 5.75
N VAL A 7 -4.82 3.46 5.08
CA VAL A 7 -4.51 2.08 5.45
C VAL A 7 -3.96 1.32 4.25
N GLY A 8 -2.81 0.67 4.44
CA GLY A 8 -2.22 -0.24 3.47
C GLY A 8 -2.82 -1.64 3.57
N VAL A 9 -3.12 -2.27 2.44
CA VAL A 9 -3.62 -3.66 2.37
C VAL A 9 -2.82 -4.48 1.37
N ASP A 10 -2.50 -5.72 1.75
CA ASP A 10 -1.73 -6.69 0.96
C ASP A 10 -2.54 -7.94 0.58
N GLY A 11 -3.86 -7.92 0.82
CA GLY A 11 -4.75 -9.06 0.58
C GLY A 11 -4.75 -10.12 1.70
N SER A 12 -3.93 -9.96 2.74
CA SER A 12 -3.92 -10.87 3.89
C SER A 12 -5.17 -10.72 4.78
N GLY A 13 -5.45 -11.76 5.58
CA GLY A 13 -6.51 -11.68 6.60
C GLY A 13 -6.22 -10.63 7.68
N THR A 14 -4.95 -10.35 7.96
CA THR A 14 -4.52 -9.26 8.85
C THR A 14 -4.79 -7.88 8.25
N ALA A 15 -4.56 -7.70 6.95
CA ALA A 15 -4.90 -6.45 6.26
C ALA A 15 -6.40 -6.17 6.28
N LYS A 16 -7.26 -7.20 6.17
CA LYS A 16 -8.71 -7.04 6.32
C LYS A 16 -9.09 -6.45 7.69
N LYS A 17 -8.54 -7.00 8.78
CA LYS A 17 -8.79 -6.50 10.14
C LYS A 17 -8.29 -5.06 10.33
N ALA A 18 -7.14 -4.74 9.74
CA ALA A 18 -6.61 -3.38 9.75
C ALA A 18 -7.54 -2.40 9.02
N ALA A 19 -8.07 -2.77 7.84
CA ALA A 19 -9.02 -1.96 7.10
C ALA A 19 -10.34 -1.75 7.84
N GLU A 20 -10.86 -2.78 8.52
CA GLU A 20 -12.05 -2.68 9.37
C GLU A 20 -11.83 -1.70 10.54
N SER A 21 -10.68 -1.78 11.20
CA SER A 21 -10.33 -0.86 12.31
C SER A 21 -10.18 0.59 11.82
N ALA A 22 -9.56 0.78 10.64
CA ALA A 22 -9.39 2.10 10.04
C ALA A 22 -10.74 2.72 9.62
N ARG A 23 -11.68 1.91 9.11
CA ARG A 23 -13.07 2.33 8.83
C ARG A 23 -13.76 2.83 10.09
N ASP A 24 -13.70 2.06 11.17
CA ASP A 24 -14.39 2.40 12.41
C ASP A 24 -13.83 3.70 13.02
N LEU A 25 -12.50 3.87 12.96
CA LEU A 25 -11.84 5.10 13.40
C LEU A 25 -12.22 6.30 12.52
N ALA A 26 -12.21 6.13 11.19
CA ALA A 26 -12.57 7.21 10.26
C ALA A 26 -14.01 7.68 10.48
N ALA A 27 -14.95 6.74 10.67
CA ALA A 27 -16.34 7.05 11.00
C ALA A 27 -16.46 7.80 12.34
N ALA A 28 -15.74 7.36 13.38
CA ALA A 28 -15.81 7.96 14.71
C ALA A 28 -15.31 9.42 14.76
N VAL A 29 -14.31 9.76 13.94
CA VAL A 29 -13.72 11.12 13.90
C VAL A 29 -14.22 11.95 12.71
N GLY A 30 -15.14 11.41 11.93
CA GLY A 30 -15.67 12.02 10.71
C GLY A 30 -14.64 12.17 9.58
N ALA A 31 -13.53 11.43 9.60
CA ALA A 31 -12.46 11.49 8.60
C ALA A 31 -12.79 10.69 7.33
N SER A 32 -12.13 11.04 6.22
CA SER A 32 -12.12 10.20 5.03
C SER A 32 -11.14 9.03 5.19
N LEU A 33 -11.51 7.86 4.65
CA LEU A 33 -10.66 6.67 4.64
C LEU A 33 -10.12 6.42 3.24
N HIS A 34 -8.80 6.30 3.11
CA HIS A 34 -8.12 5.84 1.89
C HIS A 34 -7.54 4.44 2.12
N VAL A 35 -7.95 3.48 1.30
CA VAL A 35 -7.43 2.11 1.30
C VAL A 35 -6.49 1.95 0.11
N VAL A 36 -5.23 1.61 0.37
CA VAL A 36 -4.16 1.56 -0.64
C VAL A 36 -3.54 0.17 -0.66
N SER A 37 -3.32 -0.40 -1.84
CA SER A 37 -2.49 -1.59 -2.02
C SER A 37 -1.32 -1.23 -2.92
N ALA A 38 -0.11 -1.53 -2.48
CA ALA A 38 1.07 -1.38 -3.31
C ALA A 38 1.19 -2.62 -4.20
N PHE A 39 1.25 -2.39 -5.51
CA PHE A 39 1.59 -3.43 -6.47
C PHE A 39 2.91 -3.02 -7.11
N ASP A 40 3.95 -3.83 -6.93
CA ASP A 40 5.19 -3.64 -7.65
C ASP A 40 5.03 -4.23 -9.05
N SER A 41 4.95 -3.38 -10.06
CA SER A 41 5.14 -3.82 -11.43
C SER A 41 6.64 -3.83 -11.66
N ASP A 42 7.30 -4.94 -11.33
CA ASP A 42 8.70 -5.22 -11.68
C ASP A 42 8.88 -5.10 -13.21
N ARG A 43 9.07 -3.88 -13.70
CA ARG A 43 9.81 -3.59 -14.92
C ARG A 43 11.22 -3.22 -14.49
N THR A 44 11.96 -4.23 -14.05
CA THR A 44 13.41 -4.17 -14.15
C THR A 44 13.75 -4.32 -15.63
N GLU A 45 13.71 -3.22 -16.40
CA GLU A 45 14.43 -3.19 -17.67
C GLU A 45 15.93 -3.19 -17.31
N ILE A 46 16.55 -4.36 -17.42
CA ILE A 46 18.01 -4.48 -17.37
C ILE A 46 18.54 -3.83 -18.65
N PHE A 47 18.81 -2.52 -18.61
CA PHE A 47 19.66 -1.88 -19.61
C PHE A 47 21.12 -2.17 -19.25
N GLY A 48 21.64 -3.29 -19.77
CA GLY A 48 23.07 -3.56 -19.81
C GLY A 48 23.71 -2.86 -21.00
N SER A 49 24.49 -1.80 -20.76
CA SER A 49 25.50 -1.34 -21.71
C SER A 49 26.87 -1.64 -21.11
N GLY A 50 27.49 -2.73 -21.58
CA GLY A 50 28.77 -3.23 -21.09
C GLY A 50 28.71 -4.72 -20.76
N SER A 51 29.74 -5.47 -21.17
CA SER A 51 29.82 -6.94 -21.10
C SER A 51 30.14 -7.51 -19.72
N ASP A 52 30.10 -6.71 -18.65
CA ASP A 52 30.62 -7.14 -17.36
C ASP A 52 29.48 -7.55 -16.44
N GLN A 53 29.31 -8.87 -16.30
CA GLN A 53 28.53 -9.48 -15.24
C GLN A 53 29.49 -10.32 -14.38
N TRP A 54 29.73 -9.89 -13.14
CA TRP A 54 30.52 -10.65 -12.16
C TRP A 54 29.57 -11.51 -11.31
N ILE A 55 29.89 -12.81 -11.21
CA ILE A 55 29.34 -13.79 -10.25
C ILE A 55 30.19 -13.84 -8.99
#